data_AF-A0A250X9Q3-F1
#
_entry.id   AF-A0A250X9Q3-F1
#
_cell.length_a   1.000
_cell.length_b   1.000
_cell.length_c   1.000
_cell.angle_alpha   90.00
_cell.angle_beta   90.00
_cell.angle_gamma   90.00
#
_symmetry.space_group_name_H-M   'P 1'
#
loop_
_entity.id
_entity.type
_entity.pdbx_description
1 polymer ?
#
loop_
_entity_poly.entity_id
_entity_poly.type
_entity_poly.pdbx_seq_one_letter_code
_entity_poly.pdbx_strand_id
1 'polypeptide(L)'
;MLFLKVAAFVATLCSFTLASQSNSGALWDQHNFPNPLFDFEACGRSVQSWICDPDHILTTESKNVSEGIIQLISDGGEPYQKAPCGSAGSKGFQVAVAVMKSFAPIKDRQIYISTGAGSSSLLTDNAIDSIIDNIKPMLRAEKYDQAVESALVDIGLALACKLSSRESEPHGLGVFLISGSVIASFAALLISSLRNGWKEQRRYNDCKAKLDKLKHDQSRLQGGQTYNPTSCPVCLEDFDVPALSRNQEEPSTSSQVAEQSEASGSADGTQAPTHEPLLGGGAKRQDFRLGAAASTRPTETTAQRIQRKPLTLPCKHTFCEICITEWIQQKKISCPVCRRPMDKETSTDESHRHARSQPPCHEEGDVDSDSGGAQRSQEETAGRAGGSRTQQHEEQQQHQQRGDYNHQDMVRDELLFRLLTLRRRYPQYVNDRMVRTWTEDIESGREISSSALREFQILNPAMRSELATSGSHGAHSSFGGGSSHGGGGRGSSW
;
A
#
# COMPACT_ATOMS: atom_id res chain seq x y z
N MET A 1 41.16 -38.37 60.54
CA MET A 1 39.97 -37.52 60.35
C MET A 1 40.03 -36.83 58.98
N LEU A 2 39.64 -37.51 57.89
CA LEU A 2 39.72 -36.92 56.53
C LEU A 2 38.45 -37.10 55.67
N PHE A 3 37.56 -38.04 56.01
CA PHE A 3 36.33 -38.30 55.25
C PHE A 3 35.13 -37.41 55.62
N LEU A 4 35.22 -36.61 56.69
CA LEU A 4 34.09 -35.81 57.20
C LEU A 4 34.01 -34.37 56.65
N LYS A 5 34.82 -34.01 55.64
CA LYS A 5 34.81 -32.66 55.02
C LYS A 5 34.41 -32.62 53.54
N VAL A 6 34.32 -33.77 52.86
CA VAL A 6 33.97 -33.81 51.42
C VAL A 6 32.45 -33.65 51.20
N ALA A 7 31.62 -34.22 52.08
CA ALA A 7 30.16 -34.15 51.98
C ALA A 7 29.60 -32.71 52.04
N ALA A 8 30.31 -31.77 52.66
CA ALA A 8 29.88 -30.38 52.82
C ALA A 8 30.05 -29.50 51.56
N PHE A 9 30.71 -30.00 50.50
CA PHE A 9 31.00 -29.21 49.29
C PHE A 9 30.16 -29.59 48.06
N VAL A 10 29.40 -30.70 48.12
CA VAL A 10 28.56 -31.18 47.00
C VAL A 10 27.10 -30.72 47.15
N ALA A 11 26.63 -30.48 48.37
CA ALA A 11 25.26 -30.03 48.64
C ALA A 11 24.98 -28.56 48.20
N THR A 12 26.02 -27.73 48.07
CA THR A 12 25.90 -26.27 47.86
C THR A 12 25.91 -25.86 46.38
N LEU A 13 25.59 -26.78 45.47
CA LEU A 13 25.58 -26.55 44.01
C LEU A 13 24.25 -26.91 43.33
N CYS A 14 23.17 -27.15 44.10
CA CYS A 14 21.86 -27.58 43.59
C CYS A 14 20.69 -26.65 43.97
N SER A 15 20.94 -25.34 44.13
CA SER A 15 19.88 -24.36 44.42
C SER A 15 19.99 -23.05 43.64
N PHE A 16 20.82 -22.99 42.60
CA PHE A 16 20.73 -21.98 41.53
C PHE A 16 20.00 -22.56 40.33
N THR A 17 18.73 -22.94 40.53
CA THR A 17 17.77 -22.92 39.43
C THR A 17 17.60 -21.46 39.03
N LEU A 18 18.36 -21.00 38.03
CA LEU A 18 18.01 -19.76 37.35
C LEU A 18 16.61 -19.95 36.79
N ALA A 19 15.63 -19.29 37.41
CA ALA A 19 14.38 -18.98 36.75
C ALA A 19 14.72 -18.00 35.62
N SER A 20 15.17 -18.55 34.48
CA SER A 20 15.14 -17.86 33.20
C SER A 20 13.68 -17.56 32.90
N GLN A 21 13.19 -16.46 33.47
CA GLN A 21 11.98 -15.84 33.01
C GLN A 21 12.21 -15.54 31.54
N SER A 22 11.59 -16.36 30.70
CA SER A 22 11.36 -16.01 29.30
C SER A 22 10.48 -14.77 29.35
N ASN A 23 11.13 -13.60 29.41
CA ASN A 23 10.48 -12.31 29.34
C ASN A 23 10.02 -12.15 27.89
N SER A 24 8.93 -12.85 27.58
CA SER A 24 8.23 -12.87 26.32
C SER A 24 7.72 -11.45 26.14
N GLY A 25 8.49 -10.66 25.38
CA GLY A 25 8.38 -9.21 25.36
C GLY A 25 6.93 -8.77 25.22
N ALA A 26 6.52 -7.83 26.06
CA ALA A 26 5.14 -7.38 26.09
C ALA A 26 4.73 -6.91 24.68
N LEU A 27 3.63 -7.46 24.19
CA LEU A 27 3.11 -7.11 22.87
C LEU A 27 2.31 -5.82 23.03
N TRP A 28 3.01 -4.69 22.88
CA TRP A 28 2.43 -3.38 23.10
C TRP A 28 1.35 -3.06 22.05
N ASP A 29 0.38 -2.23 22.39
CA ASP A 29 -0.61 -1.68 21.47
C ASP A 29 -1.00 -0.24 21.88
N GLN A 30 -1.85 0.43 21.09
CA GLN A 30 -2.24 1.82 21.34
C GLN A 30 -2.99 2.03 22.68
N HIS A 31 -3.56 0.97 23.28
CA HIS A 31 -4.33 1.03 24.51
C HIS A 31 -3.53 0.59 25.74
N ASN A 32 -2.48 -0.23 25.56
CA ASN A 32 -1.69 -0.79 26.65
C ASN A 32 -0.29 -0.15 26.80
N PHE A 33 0.19 0.62 25.82
CA PHE A 33 1.50 1.29 25.90
C PHE A 33 1.48 2.45 26.90
N PRO A 34 2.39 2.48 27.91
CA PRO A 34 2.32 3.45 29.01
C PRO A 34 2.59 4.89 28.57
N ASN A 35 2.02 5.86 29.28
CA ASN A 35 2.17 7.28 28.98
C ASN A 35 3.34 7.88 29.77
N PRO A 36 4.43 8.37 29.14
CA PRO A 36 5.63 8.82 29.85
C PRO A 36 5.43 10.09 30.71
N LEU A 37 4.29 10.77 30.59
CA LEU A 37 3.92 11.90 31.44
C LEU A 37 3.26 11.48 32.77
N PHE A 38 2.74 10.26 32.87
CA PHE A 38 1.99 9.78 34.05
C PHE A 38 2.53 8.44 34.57
N ASP A 39 2.80 7.50 33.67
CA ASP A 39 3.24 6.12 33.93
C ASP A 39 4.76 5.98 33.78
N PHE A 40 5.53 6.98 34.21
CA PHE A 40 6.96 7.08 33.89
C PHE A 40 7.79 5.88 34.38
N GLU A 41 7.43 5.28 35.52
CA GLU A 41 8.04 4.04 36.00
C GLU A 41 7.81 2.86 35.05
N ALA A 42 6.58 2.70 34.53
CA ALA A 42 6.26 1.69 33.53
C ALA A 42 6.99 1.96 32.20
N CYS A 43 7.18 3.22 31.82
CA CYS A 43 8.03 3.66 30.71
C CYS A 43 9.55 3.48 30.94
N GLY A 44 9.97 2.87 32.04
CA GLY A 44 11.38 2.60 32.34
C GLY A 44 12.19 3.86 32.66
N ARG A 45 11.57 4.83 33.36
CA ARG A 45 12.16 6.09 33.87
C ARG A 45 11.84 6.24 35.36
N SER A 46 12.70 6.90 36.14
CA SER A 46 12.42 7.23 37.55
C SER A 46 11.81 8.63 37.77
N VAL A 47 11.57 9.36 36.68
CA VAL A 47 11.05 10.73 36.65
C VAL A 47 10.18 10.93 35.42
N GLN A 48 9.25 11.90 35.47
CA GLN A 48 8.47 12.34 34.31
C GLN A 48 9.39 12.70 33.13
N SER A 49 8.97 12.33 31.92
CA SER A 49 9.85 12.28 30.75
C SER A 49 9.05 12.44 29.45
N TRP A 50 9.70 12.84 28.36
CA TRP A 50 9.15 12.74 27.00
C TRP A 50 9.53 11.43 26.28
N ILE A 51 10.22 10.51 26.98
CA ILE A 51 10.72 9.24 26.45
C ILE A 51 10.04 8.08 27.17
N CYS A 52 9.41 7.19 26.42
CA CYS A 52 8.91 5.92 26.91
C CYS A 52 9.69 4.76 26.29
N ASP A 53 10.31 3.93 27.14
CA ASP A 53 10.98 2.69 26.74
C ASP A 53 10.77 1.64 27.86
N PRO A 54 9.58 1.02 27.89
CA PRO A 54 9.20 0.02 28.89
C PRO A 54 9.94 -1.32 28.69
N ASP A 55 10.50 -1.54 27.50
CA ASP A 55 11.25 -2.73 27.14
C ASP A 55 12.74 -2.67 27.54
N HIS A 56 13.20 -1.51 28.03
CA HIS A 56 14.61 -1.23 28.35
C HIS A 56 15.56 -1.49 27.17
N ILE A 57 15.18 -1.03 25.97
CA ILE A 57 16.03 -1.04 24.77
C ILE A 57 17.11 0.05 24.85
N LEU A 58 16.80 1.20 25.46
CA LEU A 58 17.73 2.30 25.63
C LEU A 58 18.42 2.25 26.99
N THR A 59 19.73 2.56 27.00
CA THR A 59 20.45 2.71 28.27
C THR A 59 19.94 3.93 29.05
N THR A 60 20.00 3.88 30.38
CA THR A 60 19.58 5.03 31.24
C THR A 60 20.34 6.32 30.91
N GLU A 61 21.59 6.19 30.46
CA GLU A 61 22.41 7.31 29.96
C GLU A 61 21.83 7.89 28.67
N SER A 62 21.59 7.06 27.64
CA SER A 62 20.95 7.45 26.38
C SER A 62 19.56 8.06 26.57
N LYS A 63 18.74 7.53 27.50
CA LYS A 63 17.46 8.15 27.89
C LYS A 63 17.65 9.56 28.46
N ASN A 64 18.71 9.81 29.25
CA ASN A 64 19.00 11.13 29.80
C ASN A 64 19.59 12.10 28.76
N VAL A 65 20.48 11.63 27.88
CA VAL A 65 21.02 12.41 26.75
C VAL A 65 19.89 12.84 25.81
N SER A 66 19.02 11.89 25.45
CA SER A 66 17.85 12.11 24.60
C SER A 66 16.86 13.11 25.22
N GLU A 67 16.60 13.05 26.53
CA GLU A 67 15.74 14.04 27.23
C GLU A 67 16.35 15.44 27.16
N GLY A 68 17.68 15.56 27.34
CA GLY A 68 18.39 16.83 27.20
C GLY A 68 18.28 17.42 25.79
N ILE A 69 18.35 16.58 24.75
CA ILE A 69 18.15 17.01 23.35
C ILE A 69 16.71 17.48 23.13
N ILE A 70 15.71 16.73 23.63
CA ILE A 70 14.28 17.11 23.54
C ILE A 70 14.05 18.47 24.23
N GLN A 71 14.61 18.68 25.43
CA GLN A 71 14.49 19.93 26.16
C GLN A 71 15.09 21.11 25.38
N LEU A 72 16.27 20.95 24.78
CA LEU A 72 16.90 21.98 23.94
C LEU A 72 16.06 22.34 22.70
N ILE A 73 15.38 21.36 22.09
CA ILE A 73 14.47 21.57 20.96
C ILE A 73 13.18 22.29 21.41
N SER A 74 12.65 21.95 22.59
CA SER A 74 11.48 22.59 23.21
C SER A 74 11.74 24.03 23.64
N ASP A 75 12.93 24.30 24.18
CA ASP A 75 13.38 25.65 24.54
C ASP A 75 13.85 26.45 23.33
N GLY A 76 14.10 25.80 22.19
CA GLY A 76 14.65 26.42 20.97
C GLY A 76 16.03 27.05 21.19
N GLY A 77 16.87 26.41 22.00
CA GLY A 77 18.26 26.81 22.24
C GLY A 77 19.17 26.35 21.10
N GLU A 78 20.32 27.01 20.91
CA GLU A 78 21.24 26.67 19.81
C GLU A 78 21.72 25.20 19.89
N PRO A 79 21.82 24.48 18.75
CA PRO A 79 21.68 24.95 17.37
C PRO A 79 20.23 25.06 16.86
N TYR A 80 19.23 24.70 17.66
CA TYR A 80 17.82 24.70 17.30
C TYR A 80 17.21 26.11 17.28
N GLN A 81 15.92 26.22 16.95
CA GLN A 81 15.23 27.51 16.79
C GLN A 81 13.76 27.45 17.26
N LYS A 82 13.20 28.62 17.60
CA LYS A 82 11.76 28.80 17.90
C LYS A 82 10.99 29.19 16.62
N ALA A 83 9.80 28.65 16.45
CA ALA A 83 8.89 28.98 15.35
C ALA A 83 7.62 29.71 15.82
N PRO A 84 6.95 30.52 14.98
CA PRO A 84 5.71 31.21 15.33
C PRO A 84 4.57 30.26 15.68
N CYS A 85 3.97 30.43 16.86
CA CYS A 85 2.93 29.58 17.42
C CYS A 85 1.60 30.35 17.59
N GLY A 86 1.01 30.74 16.46
CA GLY A 86 -0.24 31.53 16.45
C GLY A 86 -0.10 32.86 17.20
N SER A 87 -1.07 33.17 18.07
CA SER A 87 -1.02 34.36 18.94
C SER A 87 -0.08 34.22 20.14
N ALA A 88 0.50 33.04 20.39
CA ALA A 88 1.33 32.76 21.57
C ALA A 88 2.83 33.07 21.37
N GLY A 89 3.18 33.86 20.35
CA GLY A 89 4.57 34.21 20.02
C GLY A 89 5.39 33.04 19.48
N SER A 90 6.71 33.15 19.52
CA SER A 90 7.61 32.08 19.05
C SER A 90 7.91 31.06 20.15
N LYS A 91 7.72 29.77 19.86
CA LYS A 91 7.99 28.64 20.77
C LYS A 91 8.90 27.60 20.10
N GLY A 92 9.66 26.83 20.89
CA GLY A 92 10.35 25.65 20.37
C GLY A 92 9.37 24.51 20.12
N PHE A 93 9.90 23.36 19.71
CA PHE A 93 9.09 22.21 19.28
C PHE A 93 9.04 21.13 20.35
N GLN A 94 7.85 20.60 20.60
CA GLN A 94 7.69 19.42 21.45
C GLN A 94 7.99 18.16 20.63
N VAL A 95 8.85 17.29 21.17
CA VAL A 95 9.25 16.01 20.59
C VAL A 95 9.11 14.95 21.69
N ALA A 96 8.62 13.77 21.33
CA ALA A 96 8.49 12.64 22.22
C ALA A 96 8.98 11.37 21.53
N VAL A 97 9.48 10.40 22.30
CA VAL A 97 10.05 9.15 21.77
C VAL A 97 9.38 7.96 22.45
N ALA A 98 8.97 6.98 21.65
CA ALA A 98 8.46 5.71 22.12
C ALA A 98 9.31 4.58 21.51
N VAL A 99 9.92 3.74 22.36
CA VAL A 99 10.77 2.61 21.95
C VAL A 99 10.24 1.33 22.58
N MET A 100 10.15 0.26 21.80
CA MET A 100 9.62 -1.04 22.24
C MET A 100 10.08 -2.16 21.30
N LYS A 101 10.01 -3.41 21.75
CA LYS A 101 10.45 -4.58 20.96
C LYS A 101 9.46 -4.93 19.84
N SER A 102 8.16 -4.84 20.14
CA SER A 102 7.06 -5.17 19.22
C SER A 102 5.79 -4.39 19.57
N PHE A 103 4.99 -3.97 18.58
CA PHE A 103 3.81 -3.13 18.79
C PHE A 103 2.62 -3.57 17.92
N ALA A 104 1.73 -4.43 18.42
CA ALA A 104 0.59 -4.96 17.68
C ALA A 104 -0.30 -3.86 17.05
N PRO A 105 -0.80 -4.08 15.81
CA PRO A 105 -0.58 -5.23 14.93
C PRO A 105 0.75 -5.17 14.13
N ILE A 106 1.59 -4.18 14.39
CA ILE A 106 2.83 -3.88 13.68
C ILE A 106 3.98 -4.77 14.21
N LYS A 107 4.53 -5.60 13.32
CA LYS A 107 5.71 -6.42 13.63
C LYS A 107 7.02 -5.69 13.36
N ASP A 108 8.06 -6.20 14.01
CA ASP A 108 9.29 -5.56 14.46
C ASP A 108 10.06 -4.69 13.43
N ARG A 109 10.96 -3.84 13.96
CA ARG A 109 11.93 -3.02 13.21
C ARG A 109 11.31 -1.98 12.26
N GLN A 110 10.14 -1.46 12.61
CA GLN A 110 9.52 -0.32 11.93
C GLN A 110 9.83 0.99 12.68
N ILE A 111 10.14 2.04 11.92
CA ILE A 111 10.41 3.39 12.41
C ILE A 111 9.29 4.27 11.88
N TYR A 112 8.70 5.12 12.74
CA TYR A 112 7.70 6.09 12.33
C TYR A 112 7.97 7.44 13.01
N ILE A 113 7.89 8.51 12.23
CA ILE A 113 7.97 9.89 12.72
C ILE A 113 6.63 10.55 12.38
N SER A 114 5.85 10.87 13.39
CA SER A 114 4.59 11.62 13.24
C SER A 114 4.85 13.11 13.42
N THR A 115 4.18 13.96 12.63
CA THR A 115 4.35 15.42 12.69
C THR A 115 3.02 16.13 12.87
N GLY A 116 3.03 17.20 13.66
CA GLY A 116 1.88 18.07 13.83
C GLY A 116 1.75 19.07 12.67
N ALA A 117 0.56 19.61 12.45
CA ALA A 117 0.31 20.58 11.38
C ALA A 117 1.18 21.86 11.45
N GLY A 118 1.74 22.18 12.63
CA GLY A 118 2.70 23.29 12.81
C GLY A 118 4.17 22.93 12.55
N SER A 119 4.52 21.65 12.36
CA SER A 119 5.88 21.19 12.10
C SER A 119 6.06 20.50 10.75
N SER A 120 5.00 19.98 10.13
CA SER A 120 5.03 19.25 8.85
C SER A 120 5.51 20.09 7.64
N SER A 121 5.46 21.42 7.72
CA SER A 121 6.01 22.34 6.72
C SER A 121 7.54 22.48 6.78
N LEU A 122 8.16 22.13 7.92
CA LEU A 122 9.60 22.21 8.15
C LEU A 122 10.21 20.80 8.12
N LEU A 123 9.63 19.89 8.92
CA LEU A 123 9.93 18.46 8.93
C LEU A 123 9.09 17.74 7.86
N THR A 124 9.39 18.05 6.60
CA THR A 124 8.71 17.49 5.42
C THR A 124 9.00 16.00 5.22
N ASP A 125 8.17 15.29 4.44
CA ASP A 125 8.36 13.88 4.07
C ASP A 125 9.79 13.56 3.58
N ASN A 126 10.40 14.46 2.78
CA ASN A 126 11.76 14.28 2.28
C ASN A 126 12.82 14.39 3.39
N ALA A 127 12.60 15.26 4.39
CA ALA A 127 13.47 15.37 5.56
C ALA A 127 13.31 14.13 6.47
N ILE A 128 12.08 13.67 6.68
CA ILE A 128 11.77 12.43 7.40
C ILE A 128 12.44 11.21 6.72
N ASP A 129 12.30 11.05 5.40
CA ASP A 129 12.99 10.01 4.63
C ASP A 129 14.51 10.06 4.84
N SER A 130 15.09 11.27 4.85
CA SER A 130 16.53 11.49 5.03
C SER A 130 17.02 11.14 6.45
N ILE A 131 16.28 11.56 7.49
CA ILE A 131 16.54 11.20 8.89
C ILE A 131 16.49 9.68 9.06
N ILE A 132 15.47 9.04 8.49
CA ILE A 132 15.29 7.59 8.57
C ILE A 132 16.41 6.87 7.78
N ASP A 133 16.85 7.39 6.62
CA ASP A 133 18.03 6.85 5.90
C ASP A 133 19.34 7.00 6.69
N ASN A 134 19.55 8.10 7.43
CA ASN A 134 20.72 8.29 8.30
C ASN A 134 20.79 7.25 9.44
N ILE A 135 19.65 6.92 10.07
CA ILE A 135 19.63 6.05 11.27
C ILE A 135 19.44 4.56 10.96
N LYS A 136 18.92 4.20 9.78
CA LYS A 136 18.85 2.81 9.27
C LYS A 136 20.14 1.98 9.48
N PRO A 137 21.37 2.45 9.19
CA PRO A 137 22.59 1.68 9.45
C PRO A 137 22.83 1.40 10.94
N MET A 138 22.53 2.33 11.84
CA MET A 138 22.71 2.14 13.30
C MET A 138 21.70 1.12 13.85
N LEU A 139 20.45 1.20 13.40
CA LEU A 139 19.39 0.25 13.76
C LEU A 139 19.63 -1.17 13.22
N ARG A 140 20.25 -1.29 12.03
CA ARG A 140 20.72 -2.59 11.47
C ARG A 140 21.90 -3.18 12.25
N ALA A 141 22.71 -2.33 12.88
CA ALA A 141 23.80 -2.72 13.77
C ALA A 141 23.36 -2.82 15.24
N GLU A 142 22.05 -2.77 15.51
CA GLU A 142 21.41 -2.90 16.83
C GLU A 142 21.90 -1.85 17.86
N LYS A 143 22.38 -0.69 17.36
CA LYS A 143 22.81 0.47 18.14
C LYS A 143 21.64 1.43 18.38
N TYR A 144 20.69 1.00 19.20
CA TYR A 144 19.44 1.74 19.43
C TYR A 144 19.66 3.13 20.06
N ASP A 145 20.55 3.23 21.06
CA ASP A 145 20.96 4.50 21.68
C ASP A 145 21.39 5.55 20.64
N GLN A 146 22.44 5.24 19.87
CA GLN A 146 23.00 6.12 18.84
C GLN A 146 21.99 6.46 17.74
N ALA A 147 21.06 5.54 17.42
CA ALA A 147 20.02 5.78 16.44
C ALA A 147 18.95 6.77 16.95
N VAL A 148 18.55 6.69 18.21
CA VAL A 148 17.56 7.62 18.81
C VAL A 148 18.18 9.00 19.02
N GLU A 149 19.40 9.07 19.56
CA GLU A 149 20.13 10.31 19.76
C GLU A 149 20.36 11.05 18.42
N SER A 150 20.83 10.35 17.38
CA SER A 150 21.02 10.93 16.05
C SER A 150 19.70 11.32 15.38
N ALA A 151 18.61 10.57 15.59
CA ALA A 151 17.30 10.93 15.07
C ALA A 151 16.80 12.25 15.70
N LEU A 152 16.95 12.41 17.02
CA LEU A 152 16.56 13.62 17.73
C LEU A 152 17.35 14.85 17.28
N VAL A 153 18.67 14.72 17.10
CA VAL A 153 19.52 15.80 16.57
C VAL A 153 19.12 16.17 15.15
N ASP A 154 18.98 15.21 14.23
CA ASP A 154 18.61 15.49 12.85
C ASP A 154 17.17 16.06 12.74
N ILE A 155 16.23 15.62 13.57
CA ILE A 155 14.88 16.21 13.71
C ILE A 155 14.97 17.68 14.16
N GLY A 156 15.75 17.96 15.21
CA GLY A 156 15.94 19.33 15.70
C GLY A 156 16.57 20.25 14.65
N LEU A 157 17.56 19.74 13.91
CA LEU A 157 18.19 20.47 12.80
C LEU A 157 17.24 20.67 11.61
N ALA A 158 16.35 19.71 11.31
CA ALA A 158 15.32 19.86 10.28
C ALA A 158 14.33 20.97 10.63
N LEU A 159 13.82 20.97 11.87
CA LEU A 159 12.91 21.98 12.40
C LEU A 159 13.55 23.37 12.48
N ALA A 160 14.87 23.44 12.63
CA ALA A 160 15.66 24.67 12.56
C ALA A 160 16.02 25.10 11.11
N CYS A 161 15.53 24.42 10.07
CA CYS A 161 15.95 24.59 8.66
C CYS A 161 17.48 24.49 8.43
N LYS A 162 18.19 23.76 9.30
CA LYS A 162 19.65 23.56 9.29
C LYS A 162 20.08 22.22 8.68
N LEU A 163 19.16 21.37 8.21
CA LEU A 163 19.48 20.26 7.30
C LEU A 163 19.79 20.77 5.87
N SER A 164 20.79 21.65 5.76
CA SER A 164 21.68 21.60 4.61
C SER A 164 22.45 20.27 4.65
N SER A 165 22.99 19.82 3.51
CA SER A 165 23.83 18.63 3.47
C SER A 165 24.96 18.72 4.49
N ARG A 166 25.12 17.66 5.31
CA ARG A 166 26.25 17.48 6.23
C ARG A 166 27.54 17.25 5.43
N GLU A 167 28.06 18.32 4.84
CA GLU A 167 29.33 18.32 4.14
C GLU A 167 30.44 17.94 5.13
N SER A 168 31.14 16.86 4.81
CA SER A 168 32.31 16.41 5.56
C SER A 168 33.49 17.33 5.24
N GLU A 169 33.66 18.39 6.05
CA GLU A 169 34.80 19.32 6.03
C GLU A 169 36.14 18.60 5.76
N PRO A 170 36.72 18.72 4.55
CA PRO A 170 37.99 18.11 4.21
C PRO A 170 39.08 19.18 4.30
N HIS A 171 39.54 19.47 5.52
CA HIS A 171 40.61 20.43 5.75
C HIS A 171 41.93 19.98 5.05
N GLY A 172 42.34 20.66 3.97
CA GLY A 172 43.73 20.58 3.46
C GLY A 172 43.92 20.71 1.95
N LEU A 173 44.74 21.68 1.56
CA LEU A 173 45.37 21.86 0.22
C LEU A 173 44.40 21.90 -0.99
N GLY A 174 43.93 23.10 -1.32
CA GLY A 174 43.27 23.38 -2.59
C GLY A 174 44.24 23.47 -3.79
N VAL A 175 43.71 23.13 -4.98
CA VAL A 175 44.07 23.63 -6.34
C VAL A 175 43.23 22.88 -7.40
N PHE A 176 42.81 21.63 -7.11
CA PHE A 176 42.05 20.78 -8.04
C PHE A 176 40.51 20.83 -7.92
N LEU A 177 39.94 21.60 -6.98
CA LEU A 177 38.54 21.41 -6.55
C LEU A 177 37.46 21.88 -7.54
N ILE A 178 37.77 22.75 -8.50
CA ILE A 178 36.76 23.34 -9.40
C ILE A 178 36.15 22.27 -10.35
N SER A 179 36.93 21.29 -10.81
CA SER A 179 36.40 20.19 -11.62
C SER A 179 35.64 19.15 -10.79
N GLY A 180 36.14 18.83 -9.59
CA GLY A 180 35.55 17.83 -8.69
C GLY A 180 34.11 18.16 -8.27
N SER A 181 33.85 19.41 -7.87
CA SER A 181 32.51 19.85 -7.46
C SER A 181 31.49 19.79 -8.61
N VAL A 182 31.90 20.18 -9.84
CA VAL A 182 31.04 20.08 -11.03
C VAL A 182 30.74 18.62 -11.35
N ILE A 183 31.74 17.73 -11.35
CA ILE A 183 31.53 16.30 -11.62
C ILE A 183 30.63 15.65 -10.56
N ALA A 184 30.83 15.96 -9.27
CA ALA A 184 29.98 15.48 -8.18
C ALA A 184 28.53 15.97 -8.32
N SER A 185 28.33 17.25 -8.68
CA SER A 185 27.00 17.84 -8.91
C SER A 185 26.29 17.19 -10.10
N PHE A 186 26.99 16.98 -11.22
CA PHE A 186 26.44 16.26 -12.37
C PHE A 186 26.13 14.79 -12.04
N ALA A 187 26.99 14.11 -11.27
CA ALA A 187 26.74 12.75 -10.82
C ALA A 187 25.50 12.66 -9.90
N ALA A 188 25.34 13.60 -8.96
CA ALA A 188 24.16 13.68 -8.10
C ALA A 188 22.87 13.94 -8.89
N LEU A 189 22.91 14.84 -9.89
CA LEU A 189 21.79 15.10 -10.78
C LEU A 189 21.44 13.88 -11.66
N LEU A 190 22.44 13.17 -12.18
CA LEU A 190 22.25 11.93 -12.94
C LEU A 190 21.66 10.82 -12.06
N ILE A 191 22.18 10.60 -10.85
CA ILE A 191 21.66 9.63 -9.89
C ILE A 191 20.22 9.98 -9.47
N SER A 192 19.93 11.27 -9.24
CA SER A 192 18.57 11.75 -8.94
C SER A 192 17.60 11.51 -10.10
N SER A 193 18.02 11.84 -11.34
CA SER A 193 17.25 11.59 -12.56
C SER A 193 16.94 10.10 -12.75
N LEU A 194 17.95 9.24 -12.63
CA LEU A 194 17.80 7.78 -12.70
C LEU A 194 16.89 7.25 -11.58
N ARG A 195 17.06 7.72 -10.33
CA ARG A 195 16.21 7.32 -9.18
C ARG A 195 14.76 7.75 -9.38
N ASN A 196 14.53 8.92 -9.97
CA ASN A 196 13.19 9.42 -10.29
C ASN A 196 12.54 8.61 -11.42
N GLY A 197 13.26 8.32 -12.50
CA GLY A 197 12.79 7.43 -13.57
C GLY A 197 12.47 6.02 -13.07
N TRP A 198 13.28 5.47 -12.17
CA TRP A 198 13.01 4.18 -11.51
C TRP A 198 11.78 4.25 -10.59
N LYS A 199 11.57 5.37 -9.86
CA LYS A 199 10.38 5.60 -9.03
C LYS A 199 9.11 5.70 -9.88
N GLU A 200 9.17 6.37 -11.04
CA GLU A 200 8.05 6.47 -11.97
C GLU A 200 7.74 5.12 -12.64
N GLN A 201 8.76 4.40 -13.13
CA GLN A 201 8.57 3.08 -13.74
C GLN A 201 7.98 2.05 -12.76
N ARG A 202 8.38 2.09 -11.49
CA ARG A 202 7.74 1.26 -10.44
C ARG A 202 6.25 1.58 -10.30
N ARG A 203 5.88 2.86 -10.16
CA ARG A 203 4.46 3.26 -10.04
C ARG A 203 3.62 2.93 -11.27
N TYR A 204 4.20 2.99 -12.48
CA TYR A 204 3.55 2.52 -13.70
C TYR A 204 3.34 1.00 -13.68
N ASN A 205 4.37 0.23 -13.30
CA ASN A 205 4.28 -1.23 -13.19
C ASN A 205 3.24 -1.66 -12.12
N ASP A 206 3.17 -0.97 -10.98
CA ASP A 206 2.15 -1.22 -9.93
C ASP A 206 0.72 -0.98 -10.46
N CYS A 207 0.54 0.10 -11.22
CA CYS A 207 -0.73 0.42 -11.88
C CYS A 207 -1.10 -0.64 -12.92
N LYS A 208 -0.12 -1.07 -13.73
CA LYS A 208 -0.30 -2.13 -14.74
C LYS A 208 -0.73 -3.44 -14.08
N ALA A 209 -0.05 -3.89 -13.04
CA ALA A 209 -0.38 -5.15 -12.35
C ALA A 209 -1.83 -5.15 -11.80
N LYS A 210 -2.31 -3.99 -11.32
CA LYS A 210 -3.69 -3.83 -10.83
C LYS A 210 -4.72 -3.78 -11.96
N LEU A 211 -4.36 -3.23 -13.12
CA LEU A 211 -5.18 -3.26 -14.33
C LEU A 211 -5.24 -4.67 -14.95
N ASP A 212 -4.11 -5.37 -15.03
CA ASP A 212 -4.03 -6.77 -15.48
C ASP A 212 -4.89 -7.67 -14.57
N LYS A 213 -4.85 -7.46 -13.23
CA LYS A 213 -5.69 -8.17 -12.27
C LYS A 213 -7.18 -7.86 -12.44
N LEU A 214 -7.54 -6.61 -12.72
CA LEU A 214 -8.92 -6.24 -13.04
C LEU A 214 -9.44 -6.95 -14.28
N LYS A 215 -8.61 -7.02 -15.34
CA LYS A 215 -8.95 -7.80 -16.53
C LYS A 215 -9.11 -9.29 -16.20
N HIS A 216 -8.21 -9.89 -15.42
CA HIS A 216 -8.31 -11.30 -15.05
C HIS A 216 -9.59 -11.62 -14.24
N ASP A 217 -9.94 -10.77 -13.27
CA ASP A 217 -11.21 -10.90 -12.52
C ASP A 217 -12.44 -10.73 -13.45
N GLN A 218 -12.35 -9.93 -14.51
CA GLN A 218 -13.38 -9.81 -15.54
C GLN A 218 -13.52 -11.08 -16.40
N SER A 219 -12.40 -11.65 -16.89
CA SER A 219 -12.41 -12.89 -17.68
C SER A 219 -13.04 -14.07 -16.92
N ARG A 220 -12.82 -14.16 -15.60
CA ARG A 220 -13.39 -15.21 -14.74
C ARG A 220 -14.92 -15.18 -14.67
N LEU A 221 -15.54 -14.01 -14.83
CA LEU A 221 -17.00 -13.86 -14.86
C LEU A 221 -17.59 -14.35 -16.19
N GLN A 222 -16.94 -14.05 -17.32
CA GLN A 222 -17.35 -14.55 -18.63
C GLN A 222 -17.26 -16.09 -18.70
N GLY A 223 -16.27 -16.68 -18.01
CA GLY A 223 -16.14 -18.14 -17.85
C GLY A 223 -17.17 -18.79 -16.91
N GLY A 224 -18.17 -18.05 -16.39
CA GLY A 224 -19.23 -18.58 -15.55
C GLY A 224 -18.78 -19.11 -14.18
N GLN A 225 -17.55 -18.79 -13.74
CA GLN A 225 -17.02 -19.27 -12.46
C GLN A 225 -17.53 -18.45 -11.27
N THR A 226 -17.57 -19.09 -10.09
CA THR A 226 -17.93 -18.44 -8.83
C THR A 226 -16.95 -17.30 -8.51
N TYR A 227 -17.47 -16.08 -8.43
CA TYR A 227 -16.64 -14.93 -8.12
C TYR A 227 -16.24 -14.91 -6.64
N ASN A 228 -14.94 -15.05 -6.40
CA ASN A 228 -14.33 -14.83 -5.10
C ASN A 228 -13.31 -13.68 -5.25
N PRO A 229 -13.57 -12.49 -4.66
CA PRO A 229 -12.68 -11.34 -4.80
C PRO A 229 -11.33 -11.63 -4.17
N THR A 230 -10.25 -11.43 -4.93
CA THR A 230 -8.87 -11.72 -4.48
C THR A 230 -8.08 -10.47 -4.07
N SER A 231 -8.71 -9.29 -4.05
CA SER A 231 -8.13 -8.03 -3.56
C SER A 231 -9.21 -7.09 -3.02
N CYS A 232 -8.81 -6.21 -2.10
CA CYS A 232 -9.72 -5.22 -1.53
C CYS A 232 -10.05 -4.12 -2.55
N PRO A 233 -11.34 -3.82 -2.83
CA PRO A 233 -11.70 -2.88 -3.88
C PRO A 233 -11.35 -1.42 -3.56
N VAL A 234 -11.16 -1.07 -2.28
CA VAL A 234 -10.82 0.30 -1.82
C VAL A 234 -9.32 0.61 -1.93
N CYS A 235 -8.45 -0.40 -1.81
CA CYS A 235 -7.00 -0.19 -1.87
C CYS A 235 -6.28 -0.95 -2.99
N LEU A 236 -6.97 -1.84 -3.71
CA LEU A 236 -6.46 -2.63 -4.85
C LEU A 236 -5.25 -3.52 -4.54
N GLU A 237 -5.01 -3.81 -3.26
CA GLU A 237 -4.02 -4.79 -2.80
C GLU A 237 -4.73 -6.12 -2.47
N ASP A 238 -4.03 -7.24 -2.60
CA ASP A 238 -4.58 -8.57 -2.36
C ASP A 238 -5.04 -8.78 -0.91
N PHE A 239 -5.90 -9.77 -0.71
CA PHE A 239 -6.13 -10.35 0.61
C PHE A 239 -5.03 -11.34 0.97
N ASP A 240 -4.64 -11.38 2.25
CA ASP A 240 -3.71 -12.39 2.75
C ASP A 240 -4.47 -13.65 3.13
N VAL A 241 -4.67 -14.51 2.13
CA VAL A 241 -5.29 -15.83 2.28
C VAL A 241 -4.31 -16.75 3.01
N PRO A 242 -4.65 -17.32 4.19
CA PRO A 242 -3.80 -18.29 4.86
C PRO A 242 -3.58 -19.52 3.97
N ALA A 243 -2.36 -20.05 3.92
CA ALA A 243 -1.99 -21.16 3.03
C ALA A 243 -2.57 -22.55 3.45
N LEU A 244 -3.63 -22.58 4.24
CA LEU A 244 -4.26 -23.77 4.82
C LEU A 244 -5.36 -24.34 3.91
N SER A 245 -5.01 -24.60 2.65
CA SER A 245 -5.87 -25.36 1.70
C SER A 245 -5.18 -25.78 0.40
N ARG A 246 -4.05 -25.16 -0.01
CA ARG A 246 -3.31 -25.57 -1.22
C ARG A 246 -2.39 -26.79 -0.96
N ASN A 247 -3.00 -27.92 -0.61
CA ASN A 247 -2.36 -29.23 -0.45
C ASN A 247 -3.32 -30.35 -0.89
N GLN A 248 -4.03 -30.19 -2.01
CA GLN A 248 -4.85 -31.23 -2.64
C GLN A 248 -5.21 -30.94 -4.11
N GLU A 249 -4.18 -30.78 -4.97
CA GLU A 249 -4.32 -30.98 -6.42
C GLU A 249 -3.21 -31.95 -6.89
N GLU A 250 -3.34 -33.20 -6.45
CA GLU A 250 -2.61 -34.36 -7.00
C GLU A 250 -3.27 -34.77 -8.33
N PRO A 251 -2.54 -34.83 -9.47
CA PRO A 251 -3.09 -35.20 -10.77
C PRO A 251 -3.24 -36.73 -10.93
N SER A 252 -4.16 -37.32 -10.18
CA SER A 252 -4.63 -38.71 -10.35
C SER A 252 -5.82 -38.77 -11.33
N THR A 253 -5.98 -39.73 -12.25
CA THR A 253 -5.15 -40.90 -12.63
C THR A 253 -5.66 -41.49 -13.95
N SER A 254 -4.75 -42.10 -14.74
CA SER A 254 -5.01 -43.15 -15.76
C SER A 254 -5.95 -42.79 -16.95
N SER A 255 -6.11 -43.56 -18.04
CA SER A 255 -5.61 -44.91 -18.40
C SER A 255 -5.31 -45.02 -19.90
N GLN A 256 -4.26 -45.77 -20.27
CA GLN A 256 -4.12 -46.64 -21.47
C GLN A 256 -2.79 -47.40 -21.29
N VAL A 257 -2.81 -48.60 -20.72
CA VAL A 257 -2.98 -49.90 -21.42
C VAL A 257 -1.82 -50.18 -22.37
N ALA A 258 -1.11 -51.28 -22.11
CA ALA A 258 0.09 -51.70 -22.85
C ALA A 258 -0.19 -52.95 -23.68
N GLU A 259 0.48 -53.07 -24.82
CA GLU A 259 0.63 -54.33 -25.54
C GLU A 259 2.04 -54.40 -26.18
N GLN A 260 2.53 -55.61 -26.43
CA GLN A 260 3.93 -55.88 -26.84
C GLN A 260 3.96 -56.69 -28.13
N SER A 261 4.80 -56.31 -29.10
CA SER A 261 5.43 -57.28 -30.02
C SER A 261 6.59 -56.69 -30.82
N GLU A 262 7.77 -57.24 -30.57
CA GLU A 262 8.88 -57.57 -31.47
C GLU A 262 8.71 -57.32 -33.00
N ALA A 263 9.77 -56.81 -33.65
CA ALA A 263 10.40 -57.46 -34.82
C ALA A 263 11.75 -56.81 -35.23
N SER A 264 12.68 -57.64 -35.68
CA SER A 264 14.07 -57.33 -36.10
C SER A 264 14.25 -56.97 -37.58
N GLY A 265 15.36 -56.30 -37.95
CA GLY A 265 16.01 -56.57 -39.25
C GLY A 265 16.92 -55.50 -39.89
N SER A 266 18.23 -55.79 -39.99
CA SER A 266 19.19 -55.36 -41.04
C SER A 266 19.47 -53.85 -41.28
N ALA A 267 20.45 -53.43 -42.11
CA ALA A 267 21.85 -53.84 -42.37
C ALA A 267 22.48 -52.82 -43.37
N ASP A 268 23.83 -52.78 -43.48
CA ASP A 268 24.63 -51.84 -44.32
C ASP A 268 24.43 -50.34 -44.01
N GLY A 269 25.28 -49.37 -44.37
CA GLY A 269 26.50 -49.31 -45.21
C GLY A 269 26.41 -48.06 -46.14
N THR A 270 27.45 -47.34 -46.56
CA THR A 270 28.91 -47.46 -46.41
C THR A 270 29.58 -46.13 -46.89
N GLN A 271 30.80 -45.82 -46.40
CA GLN A 271 31.78 -44.83 -46.93
C GLN A 271 31.57 -43.29 -46.78
N ALA A 272 32.72 -42.60 -46.70
CA ALA A 272 32.94 -41.17 -46.91
C ALA A 272 34.11 -40.98 -47.92
N PRO A 273 34.31 -39.79 -48.51
CA PRO A 273 35.56 -39.03 -48.30
C PRO A 273 35.33 -37.50 -48.18
N THR A 274 35.81 -36.79 -47.16
CA THR A 274 37.18 -36.22 -46.96
C THR A 274 37.70 -35.26 -48.02
N HIS A 275 37.97 -34.01 -47.62
CA HIS A 275 39.12 -33.24 -48.12
C HIS A 275 39.61 -32.21 -47.06
N GLU A 276 40.92 -31.97 -47.06
CA GLU A 276 41.69 -31.03 -46.21
C GLU A 276 42.61 -30.19 -47.18
N PRO A 277 43.61 -29.35 -46.78
CA PRO A 277 44.17 -29.08 -45.42
C PRO A 277 44.47 -27.59 -45.07
N LEU A 278 45.05 -27.34 -43.88
CA LEU A 278 46.38 -26.68 -43.67
C LEU A 278 46.55 -25.81 -42.38
N LEU A 279 47.56 -26.22 -41.57
CA LEU A 279 48.51 -25.40 -40.77
C LEU A 279 48.04 -24.50 -39.60
N GLY A 280 48.63 -24.71 -38.41
CA GLY A 280 48.62 -23.75 -37.29
C GLY A 280 49.12 -24.35 -35.95
N GLY A 281 50.41 -24.22 -35.65
CA GLY A 281 51.03 -24.85 -34.47
C GLY A 281 50.49 -24.37 -33.11
N GLY A 282 50.35 -25.28 -32.14
CA GLY A 282 49.72 -25.01 -30.84
C GLY A 282 50.67 -24.86 -29.65
N ALA A 283 50.11 -24.44 -28.50
CA ALA A 283 50.74 -24.57 -27.19
C ALA A 283 49.69 -24.71 -26.06
N LYS A 284 50.03 -25.50 -25.04
CA LYS A 284 49.16 -25.92 -23.92
C LYS A 284 48.47 -24.76 -23.17
N ARG A 285 47.19 -24.94 -22.84
CA ARG A 285 46.57 -24.38 -21.62
C ARG A 285 45.68 -25.45 -20.97
N GLN A 286 45.48 -25.36 -19.65
CA GLN A 286 44.75 -26.36 -18.87
C GLN A 286 43.27 -25.97 -18.73
N ASP A 287 42.37 -26.89 -19.05
CA ASP A 287 40.93 -26.70 -18.87
C ASP A 287 40.53 -26.84 -17.40
N PHE A 288 40.39 -25.71 -16.71
CA PHE A 288 39.81 -25.69 -15.36
C PHE A 288 38.28 -25.70 -15.45
N ARG A 289 37.68 -26.90 -15.39
CA ARG A 289 36.22 -27.09 -15.40
C ARG A 289 35.56 -26.47 -14.17
N LEU A 290 35.16 -25.21 -14.25
CA LEU A 290 34.14 -24.65 -13.37
C LEU A 290 32.77 -25.17 -13.81
N GLY A 291 32.14 -25.99 -12.97
CA GLY A 291 30.79 -26.49 -13.21
C GLY A 291 29.77 -25.35 -13.16
N ALA A 292 28.84 -25.33 -14.12
CA ALA A 292 27.72 -24.40 -14.12
C ALA A 292 26.74 -24.76 -12.99
N ALA A 293 26.97 -24.21 -11.79
CA ALA A 293 26.00 -24.26 -10.71
C ALA A 293 24.70 -23.58 -11.18
N ALA A 294 23.57 -24.28 -11.06
CA ALA A 294 22.28 -23.73 -11.44
C ALA A 294 21.99 -22.46 -10.63
N SER A 295 21.54 -21.40 -11.30
CA SER A 295 21.25 -20.12 -10.66
C SER A 295 19.94 -20.20 -9.87
N THR A 296 20.01 -20.81 -8.68
CA THR A 296 18.98 -20.69 -7.66
C THR A 296 18.91 -19.24 -7.22
N ARG A 297 17.91 -18.51 -7.74
CA ARG A 297 17.52 -17.20 -7.19
C ARG A 297 17.39 -17.35 -5.67
N PRO A 298 18.03 -16.49 -4.86
CA PRO A 298 17.60 -16.32 -3.47
C PRO A 298 16.12 -15.93 -3.51
N THR A 299 15.27 -16.74 -2.90
CA THR A 299 13.90 -16.34 -2.62
C THR A 299 13.96 -15.12 -1.70
N GLU A 300 13.31 -14.02 -2.09
CA GLU A 300 13.26 -12.82 -1.26
C GLU A 300 12.68 -13.20 0.11
N THR A 301 13.49 -13.09 1.16
CA THR A 301 13.07 -13.38 2.53
C THR A 301 11.92 -12.45 2.89
N THR A 302 10.84 -13.04 3.40
CA THR A 302 9.52 -12.41 3.54
C THR A 302 9.55 -11.16 4.43
N ALA A 303 9.85 -10.01 3.83
CA ALA A 303 9.58 -8.70 4.39
C ALA A 303 8.08 -8.60 4.64
N GLN A 304 7.70 -8.40 5.90
CA GLN A 304 6.38 -8.82 6.37
C GLN A 304 5.27 -7.94 5.79
N ARG A 305 4.44 -8.56 4.94
CA ARG A 305 3.27 -7.93 4.31
C ARG A 305 2.25 -7.57 5.39
N ILE A 306 1.78 -6.31 5.38
CA ILE A 306 0.68 -5.85 6.25
C ILE A 306 -0.52 -6.76 6.00
N GLN A 307 -0.95 -7.51 7.01
CA GLN A 307 -1.96 -8.56 6.84
C GLN A 307 -3.34 -7.98 6.47
N ARG A 308 -3.74 -8.19 5.22
CA ARG A 308 -5.01 -7.74 4.65
C ARG A 308 -6.06 -8.84 4.80
N LYS A 309 -6.45 -9.08 6.05
CA LYS A 309 -7.56 -9.99 6.39
C LYS A 309 -8.85 -9.52 5.70
N PRO A 310 -9.54 -10.40 4.95
CA PRO A 310 -10.81 -10.05 4.31
C PRO A 310 -11.96 -10.00 5.32
N LEU A 311 -12.84 -9.01 5.17
CA LEU A 311 -14.12 -8.88 5.85
C LEU A 311 -15.23 -8.68 4.81
N THR A 312 -16.26 -9.52 4.85
CA THR A 312 -17.41 -9.49 3.94
C THR A 312 -18.60 -8.84 4.61
N LEU A 313 -19.18 -7.80 4.00
CA LEU A 313 -20.36 -7.12 4.51
C LEU A 313 -21.67 -7.89 4.24
N PRO A 314 -22.79 -7.59 4.93
CA PRO A 314 -24.11 -8.18 4.63
C PRO A 314 -24.59 -7.98 3.18
N CYS A 315 -24.01 -7.01 2.46
CA CYS A 315 -24.23 -6.80 1.02
C CYS A 315 -23.31 -7.63 0.12
N LYS A 316 -22.64 -8.67 0.65
CA LYS A 316 -21.73 -9.62 -0.02
C LYS A 316 -20.42 -9.05 -0.60
N HIS A 317 -20.17 -7.75 -0.49
CA HIS A 317 -18.90 -7.14 -0.90
C HIS A 317 -17.81 -7.34 0.16
N THR A 318 -16.58 -7.63 -0.28
CA THR A 318 -15.45 -7.95 0.61
C THR A 318 -14.38 -6.88 0.58
N PHE A 319 -13.90 -6.47 1.74
CA PHE A 319 -12.89 -5.42 1.94
C PHE A 319 -11.76 -5.95 2.84
N CYS A 320 -10.61 -5.29 2.90
CA CYS A 320 -9.62 -5.60 3.93
C CYS A 320 -9.94 -4.81 5.20
N GLU A 321 -9.75 -5.44 6.36
CA GLU A 321 -10.11 -4.94 7.69
C GLU A 321 -9.74 -3.47 7.91
N ILE A 322 -8.51 -3.08 7.56
CA ILE A 322 -7.99 -1.70 7.64
C ILE A 322 -8.91 -0.69 6.92
N CYS A 323 -9.25 -0.96 5.66
CA CYS A 323 -9.98 0.00 4.83
C CYS A 323 -11.48 0.11 5.15
N ILE A 324 -12.10 -0.95 5.68
CA ILE A 324 -13.51 -0.88 6.10
C ILE A 324 -13.65 -0.27 7.50
N THR A 325 -12.71 -0.53 8.40
CA THR A 325 -12.66 0.14 9.71
C THR A 325 -12.42 1.65 9.57
N GLU A 326 -11.46 2.08 8.73
CA GLU A 326 -11.23 3.50 8.42
C GLU A 326 -12.49 4.18 7.84
N TRP A 327 -13.22 3.48 6.96
CA TRP A 327 -14.45 3.99 6.36
C TRP A 327 -15.58 4.16 7.40
N ILE A 328 -15.76 3.19 8.31
CA ILE A 328 -16.73 3.26 9.40
C ILE A 328 -16.37 4.40 10.37
N GLN A 329 -15.09 4.55 10.73
CA GLN A 329 -14.60 5.64 11.59
C GLN A 329 -14.90 7.04 11.02
N GLN A 330 -14.96 7.19 9.69
CA GLN A 330 -15.42 8.41 9.01
C GLN A 330 -16.96 8.63 9.08
N LYS A 331 -17.66 7.95 10.00
CA LYS A 331 -19.12 7.95 10.22
C LYS A 331 -19.95 7.49 9.03
N LYS A 332 -19.42 6.60 8.18
CA LYS A 332 -20.08 6.09 6.97
C LYS A 332 -20.63 4.68 7.20
N ILE A 333 -21.87 4.61 7.66
CA ILE A 333 -22.62 3.36 7.95
C ILE A 333 -23.07 2.59 6.68
N SER A 334 -22.50 2.87 5.50
CA SER A 334 -22.91 2.26 4.22
C SER A 334 -21.74 1.66 3.44
N CYS A 335 -21.99 0.62 2.65
CA CYS A 335 -20.98 -0.07 1.86
C CYS A 335 -20.32 0.87 0.82
N PRO A 336 -18.97 0.92 0.74
CA PRO A 336 -18.27 1.77 -0.24
C PRO A 336 -18.69 1.56 -1.71
N VAL A 337 -19.00 0.31 -2.10
CA VAL A 337 -19.38 -0.06 -3.47
C VAL A 337 -20.87 0.23 -3.72
N CYS A 338 -21.76 -0.58 -3.14
CA CYS A 338 -23.20 -0.54 -3.46
C CYS A 338 -24.04 0.40 -2.55
N ARG A 339 -23.41 1.14 -1.64
CA ARG A 339 -24.03 2.17 -0.75
C ARG A 339 -25.21 1.72 0.14
N ARG A 340 -25.51 0.43 0.21
CA ARG A 340 -26.50 -0.13 1.16
C ARG A 340 -26.01 0.12 2.60
N PRO A 341 -26.91 0.41 3.56
CA PRO A 341 -26.54 0.48 4.97
C PRO A 341 -26.00 -0.87 5.46
N MET A 342 -25.11 -0.81 6.46
CA MET A 342 -24.54 -1.99 7.12
C MET A 342 -25.42 -2.46 8.28
N ASP A 343 -26.24 -1.56 8.84
CA ASP A 343 -27.18 -1.85 9.91
C ASP A 343 -28.37 -2.67 9.39
N LYS A 344 -28.43 -3.93 9.81
CA LYS A 344 -29.60 -4.80 9.70
C LYS A 344 -29.83 -5.51 11.02
N GLU A 345 -30.53 -4.86 11.93
CA GLU A 345 -31.29 -5.61 12.93
C GLU A 345 -32.37 -6.40 12.20
N THR A 346 -32.31 -7.72 12.29
CA THR A 346 -33.35 -8.61 11.78
C THR A 346 -34.48 -8.69 12.80
N SER A 347 -35.37 -7.69 12.79
CA SER A 347 -36.64 -7.72 13.52
C SER A 347 -37.61 -8.73 12.90
N THR A 348 -37.29 -10.02 13.09
CA THR A 348 -38.29 -11.08 13.02
C THR A 348 -39.25 -10.94 14.19
N ASP A 349 -40.55 -11.05 13.89
CA ASP A 349 -41.65 -11.22 14.84
C ASP A 349 -42.08 -10.00 15.69
N GLU A 350 -42.80 -9.07 15.05
CA GLU A 350 -44.04 -8.56 15.66
C GLU A 350 -45.18 -8.67 14.64
N SER A 351 -45.96 -9.74 14.74
CA SER A 351 -47.24 -9.86 14.03
C SER A 351 -48.29 -10.58 14.88
N HIS A 352 -48.61 -10.02 16.06
CA HIS A 352 -49.94 -10.13 16.67
C HIS A 352 -50.10 -9.19 17.89
N ARG A 353 -51.32 -8.60 18.02
CA ARG A 353 -51.82 -7.77 19.16
C ARG A 353 -51.33 -6.31 19.15
N HIS A 354 -52.15 -5.29 19.43
CA HIS A 354 -53.60 -5.24 19.66
C HIS A 354 -54.26 -4.12 18.86
N ALA A 355 -55.37 -4.44 18.17
CA ALA A 355 -56.39 -3.45 17.83
C ALA A 355 -57.52 -3.53 18.87
N ARG A 356 -57.91 -2.39 19.45
CA ARG A 356 -59.20 -2.26 20.14
C ARG A 356 -59.79 -0.85 19.99
N SER A 357 -61.08 -0.83 19.67
CA SER A 357 -62.05 0.27 19.69
C SER A 357 -62.19 0.93 21.08
N GLN A 358 -62.71 2.15 21.28
CA GLN A 358 -63.32 3.19 20.40
C GLN A 358 -63.30 4.59 21.11
N PRO A 359 -63.75 5.71 20.50
CA PRO A 359 -63.72 7.11 21.04
C PRO A 359 -65.15 7.55 21.53
N PRO A 360 -65.63 8.83 21.50
CA PRO A 360 -65.03 10.19 21.46
C PRO A 360 -65.62 11.26 22.46
N CYS A 361 -64.93 12.39 22.67
CA CYS A 361 -65.46 13.74 23.10
C CYS A 361 -64.35 14.81 22.88
N HIS A 362 -64.56 16.12 22.55
CA HIS A 362 -65.42 17.20 23.13
C HIS A 362 -64.94 17.61 24.55
N GLU A 363 -64.80 18.87 25.01
CA GLU A 363 -65.05 20.30 24.61
C GLU A 363 -64.05 21.20 25.43
N GLU A 364 -63.75 22.52 25.28
CA GLU A 364 -64.00 23.65 24.33
C GLU A 364 -63.01 24.83 24.66
N GLY A 365 -63.05 25.98 23.94
CA GLY A 365 -62.30 27.24 24.21
C GLY A 365 -61.12 27.54 23.23
N ASP A 366 -61.08 28.59 22.40
CA ASP A 366 -61.19 30.06 22.57
C ASP A 366 -59.94 30.69 23.24
N VAL A 367 -59.38 31.85 22.83
CA VAL A 367 -59.98 33.14 22.42
C VAL A 367 -59.12 33.93 21.38
N ASP A 368 -59.76 34.39 20.29
CA ASP A 368 -59.63 35.62 19.45
C ASP A 368 -58.30 36.28 18.92
N SER A 369 -58.48 36.92 17.74
CA SER A 369 -57.80 38.12 17.18
C SER A 369 -56.35 38.02 16.64
N ASP A 370 -55.89 38.78 15.61
CA ASP A 370 -56.45 39.47 14.41
C ASP A 370 -55.23 39.99 13.56
N SER A 371 -55.25 40.53 12.33
CA SER A 371 -56.30 40.82 11.34
C SER A 371 -55.77 40.82 9.88
N GLY A 372 -56.65 40.47 8.92
CA GLY A 372 -56.56 40.84 7.49
C GLY A 372 -55.56 40.10 6.56
N GLY A 373 -55.85 39.90 5.26
CA GLY A 373 -57.12 40.08 4.54
C GLY A 373 -56.98 40.48 3.06
N ALA A 374 -57.26 39.57 2.12
CA ALA A 374 -57.50 39.88 0.70
C ALA A 374 -58.33 38.79 0.00
N GLN A 375 -59.16 39.20 -0.97
CA GLN A 375 -60.12 38.37 -1.73
C GLN A 375 -59.41 37.46 -2.78
N ARG A 376 -60.02 36.49 -3.47
CA ARG A 376 -61.33 36.53 -4.18
C ARG A 376 -61.75 35.15 -4.76
N SER A 377 -63.07 34.92 -4.91
CA SER A 377 -63.78 33.98 -5.83
C SER A 377 -63.21 32.55 -6.02
N GLN A 378 -63.87 31.50 -5.54
CA GLN A 378 -65.06 30.85 -6.13
C GLN A 378 -64.85 30.22 -7.54
N GLU A 379 -64.85 28.90 -7.60
CA GLU A 379 -65.82 28.13 -8.41
C GLU A 379 -65.92 26.68 -7.88
N GLU A 380 -67.04 26.00 -8.17
CA GLU A 380 -67.30 24.62 -7.74
C GLU A 380 -66.81 23.59 -8.77
N THR A 381 -66.38 22.40 -8.32
CA THR A 381 -66.70 21.14 -9.02
C THR A 381 -66.48 19.92 -8.12
N ALA A 382 -67.23 18.85 -8.38
CA ALA A 382 -67.36 17.74 -7.44
C ALA A 382 -66.38 16.58 -7.66
N GLY A 383 -65.97 15.95 -6.55
CA GLY A 383 -65.94 14.49 -6.45
C GLY A 383 -64.72 13.74 -6.98
N ARG A 384 -63.66 13.60 -6.15
CA ARG A 384 -62.93 12.33 -6.05
C ARG A 384 -62.16 12.17 -4.74
N ALA A 385 -62.81 11.58 -3.74
CA ALA A 385 -62.10 11.02 -2.57
C ALA A 385 -61.56 9.62 -2.94
N GLY A 386 -60.24 9.44 -2.91
CA GLY A 386 -59.58 8.16 -3.17
C GLY A 386 -58.35 8.25 -4.06
N GLY A 387 -57.20 8.62 -3.48
CA GLY A 387 -55.91 8.71 -4.20
C GLY A 387 -54.65 8.34 -3.39
N SER A 388 -54.72 8.33 -2.06
CA SER A 388 -53.50 8.26 -1.21
C SER A 388 -53.06 6.85 -0.78
N ARG A 389 -53.81 5.79 -1.12
CA ARG A 389 -53.55 4.42 -0.61
C ARG A 389 -52.78 3.52 -1.58
N THR A 390 -52.62 3.91 -2.84
CA THR A 390 -51.84 3.18 -3.84
C THR A 390 -50.35 3.55 -3.79
N GLN A 391 -50.00 4.84 -3.76
CA GLN A 391 -48.60 5.29 -3.77
C GLN A 391 -47.74 4.67 -2.66
N GLN A 392 -48.22 4.67 -1.41
CA GLN A 392 -47.49 4.05 -0.29
C GLN A 392 -47.34 2.53 -0.44
N HIS A 393 -48.26 1.87 -1.15
CA HIS A 393 -48.19 0.44 -1.43
C HIS A 393 -47.21 0.14 -2.58
N GLU A 394 -47.11 1.02 -3.58
CA GLU A 394 -46.13 0.93 -4.66
C GLU A 394 -44.70 1.18 -4.15
N GLU A 395 -44.47 2.17 -3.27
CA GLU A 395 -43.15 2.41 -2.66
C GLU A 395 -42.67 1.23 -1.80
N GLN A 396 -43.58 0.61 -1.03
CA GLN A 396 -43.25 -0.59 -0.25
C GLN A 396 -42.99 -1.82 -1.15
N GLN A 397 -43.78 -2.01 -2.23
CA GLN A 397 -43.55 -3.10 -3.18
C GLN A 397 -42.23 -2.92 -3.96
N GLN A 398 -41.85 -1.70 -4.32
CA GLN A 398 -40.53 -1.42 -4.92
C GLN A 398 -39.37 -1.72 -3.95
N HIS A 399 -39.53 -1.50 -2.65
CA HIS A 399 -38.53 -1.91 -1.67
C HIS A 399 -38.42 -3.43 -1.53
N GLN A 400 -39.55 -4.15 -1.62
CA GLN A 400 -39.57 -5.59 -1.39
C GLN A 400 -39.14 -6.41 -2.62
N GLN A 401 -39.38 -5.93 -3.84
CA GLN A 401 -38.86 -6.53 -5.07
C GLN A 401 -37.33 -6.34 -5.23
N ARG A 402 -36.71 -5.43 -4.48
CA ARG A 402 -35.26 -5.14 -4.53
C ARG A 402 -34.36 -6.21 -3.88
N GLY A 403 -34.94 -7.34 -3.46
CA GLY A 403 -34.25 -8.42 -2.75
C GLY A 403 -33.33 -9.27 -3.62
N ASP A 404 -33.70 -9.54 -4.88
CA ASP A 404 -33.00 -10.49 -5.74
C ASP A 404 -31.95 -9.80 -6.62
N TYR A 405 -30.90 -9.30 -5.97
CA TYR A 405 -29.73 -8.73 -6.66
C TYR A 405 -28.92 -9.85 -7.32
N ASN A 406 -28.99 -9.92 -8.65
CA ASN A 406 -28.18 -10.84 -9.46
C ASN A 406 -26.68 -10.71 -9.10
N HIS A 407 -26.02 -11.86 -8.95
CA HIS A 407 -24.58 -11.94 -8.67
C HIS A 407 -23.75 -11.18 -9.72
N GLN A 408 -24.17 -11.19 -10.99
CA GLN A 408 -23.49 -10.52 -12.08
C GLN A 408 -23.48 -8.98 -11.93
N ASP A 409 -24.60 -8.38 -11.50
CA ASP A 409 -24.68 -6.94 -11.24
C ASP A 409 -23.78 -6.54 -10.05
N MET A 410 -23.78 -7.33 -8.97
CA MET A 410 -22.94 -7.10 -7.81
C MET A 410 -21.44 -7.04 -8.16
N VAL A 411 -20.95 -7.96 -9.00
CA VAL A 411 -19.53 -7.94 -9.38
C VAL A 411 -19.24 -6.86 -10.43
N ARG A 412 -20.19 -6.52 -11.31
CA ARG A 412 -20.04 -5.35 -12.21
C ARG A 412 -19.86 -4.07 -11.40
N ASP A 413 -20.70 -3.84 -10.39
CA ASP A 413 -20.59 -2.69 -9.48
C ASP A 413 -19.21 -2.66 -8.77
N GLU A 414 -18.69 -3.81 -8.34
CA GLU A 414 -17.35 -3.89 -7.74
C GLU A 414 -16.22 -3.60 -8.74
N LEU A 415 -16.26 -4.15 -9.96
CA LEU A 415 -15.27 -3.87 -11.02
C LEU A 415 -15.25 -2.38 -11.37
N LEU A 416 -16.41 -1.74 -11.53
CA LEU A 416 -16.53 -0.30 -11.80
C LEU A 416 -15.99 0.54 -10.63
N PHE A 417 -16.28 0.16 -9.38
CA PHE A 417 -15.72 0.84 -8.20
C PHE A 417 -14.19 0.72 -8.15
N ARG A 418 -13.64 -0.47 -8.44
CA ARG A 418 -12.19 -0.70 -8.50
C ARG A 418 -11.54 0.11 -9.63
N LEU A 419 -12.17 0.23 -10.79
CA LEU A 419 -11.70 1.03 -11.92
C LEU A 419 -11.58 2.52 -11.57
N LEU A 420 -12.62 3.07 -10.93
CA LEU A 420 -12.63 4.44 -10.42
C LEU A 420 -11.58 4.66 -9.33
N THR A 421 -11.33 3.65 -8.50
CA THR A 421 -10.29 3.66 -7.46
C THR A 421 -8.88 3.61 -8.06
N LEU A 422 -8.67 2.85 -9.13
CA LEU A 422 -7.40 2.78 -9.87
C LEU A 422 -7.06 4.16 -10.44
N ARG A 423 -8.01 4.79 -11.13
CA ARG A 423 -7.90 6.18 -11.61
C ARG A 423 -7.55 7.16 -10.49
N ARG A 424 -8.23 7.07 -9.33
CA ARG A 424 -7.98 7.99 -8.20
C ARG A 424 -6.57 7.84 -7.62
N ARG A 425 -5.99 6.63 -7.63
CA ARG A 425 -4.64 6.35 -7.11
C ARG A 425 -3.52 6.59 -8.12
N TYR A 426 -3.81 6.44 -9.42
CA TYR A 426 -2.83 6.54 -10.51
C TYR A 426 -3.30 7.51 -11.64
N PRO A 427 -3.71 8.76 -11.32
CA PRO A 427 -4.28 9.69 -12.31
C PRO A 427 -3.32 10.05 -13.46
N GLN A 428 -2.01 9.91 -13.24
CA GLN A 428 -0.97 10.14 -14.24
C GLN A 428 -0.85 9.01 -15.29
N TYR A 429 -1.44 7.83 -15.03
CA TYR A 429 -1.45 6.69 -15.98
C TYR A 429 -2.88 6.26 -16.40
N VAL A 430 -3.92 6.73 -15.72
CA VAL A 430 -5.32 6.37 -16.02
C VAL A 430 -6.20 7.62 -16.02
N ASN A 431 -6.67 8.02 -17.21
CA ASN A 431 -7.42 9.27 -17.42
C ASN A 431 -8.95 9.06 -17.56
N ASP A 432 -9.71 10.16 -17.62
CA ASP A 432 -11.18 10.17 -17.77
C ASP A 432 -11.71 9.48 -19.03
N ARG A 433 -10.92 9.43 -20.11
CA ARG A 433 -11.33 8.83 -21.38
C ARG A 433 -11.21 7.31 -21.31
N MET A 434 -10.05 6.84 -20.86
CA MET A 434 -9.75 5.42 -20.64
C MET A 434 -10.78 4.80 -19.69
N VAL A 435 -11.08 5.47 -18.56
CA VAL A 435 -12.10 5.00 -17.61
C VAL A 435 -13.49 4.89 -18.25
N ARG A 436 -13.91 5.86 -19.07
CA ARG A 436 -15.21 5.77 -19.76
C ARG A 436 -15.28 4.59 -20.73
N THR A 437 -14.29 4.44 -21.61
CA THR A 437 -14.22 3.31 -22.55
C THR A 437 -14.15 1.95 -21.82
N TRP A 438 -13.41 1.87 -20.71
CA TRP A 438 -13.33 0.65 -19.90
C TRP A 438 -14.61 0.37 -19.09
N THR A 439 -15.34 1.41 -18.65
CA THR A 439 -16.70 1.29 -18.11
C THR A 439 -17.66 0.76 -19.17
N GLU A 440 -17.65 1.30 -20.39
CA GLU A 440 -18.47 0.84 -21.52
C GLU A 440 -18.16 -0.62 -21.91
N ASP A 441 -16.88 -1.02 -21.91
CA ASP A 441 -16.45 -2.43 -22.06
C ASP A 441 -17.05 -3.31 -20.95
N ILE A 442 -16.87 -2.93 -19.67
CA ILE A 442 -17.38 -3.69 -18.49
C ILE A 442 -18.91 -3.78 -18.47
N GLU A 443 -19.63 -2.69 -18.75
CA GLU A 443 -21.11 -2.63 -18.72
C GLU A 443 -21.74 -3.44 -19.85
N SER A 444 -21.12 -3.45 -21.03
CA SER A 444 -21.50 -4.33 -22.14
C SER A 444 -20.97 -5.77 -22.01
N GLY A 445 -20.32 -6.11 -20.88
CA GLY A 445 -19.80 -7.44 -20.59
C GLY A 445 -18.59 -7.86 -21.44
N ARG A 446 -18.03 -6.96 -22.25
CA ARG A 446 -16.87 -7.21 -23.14
C ARG A 446 -15.57 -7.05 -22.35
N GLU A 447 -14.56 -7.88 -22.63
CA GLU A 447 -13.25 -7.67 -22.01
C GLU A 447 -12.67 -6.30 -22.37
N ILE A 448 -11.95 -5.67 -21.44
CA ILE A 448 -11.11 -4.50 -21.74
C ILE A 448 -10.19 -4.85 -22.92
N SER A 449 -10.40 -4.14 -24.02
CA SER A 449 -9.81 -4.44 -25.33
C SER A 449 -8.33 -4.01 -25.43
N SER A 450 -7.54 -4.73 -26.24
CA SER A 450 -6.12 -4.40 -26.46
C SER A 450 -5.92 -3.02 -27.10
N SER A 451 -6.88 -2.57 -27.92
CA SER A 451 -6.95 -1.20 -28.45
C SER A 451 -7.20 -0.16 -27.35
N ALA A 452 -8.12 -0.42 -26.40
CA ALA A 452 -8.35 0.46 -25.26
C ALA A 452 -7.17 0.48 -24.25
N LEU A 453 -6.36 -0.59 -24.20
CA LEU A 453 -5.11 -0.62 -23.44
C LEU A 453 -3.95 0.12 -24.13
N ARG A 454 -4.04 0.43 -25.43
CA ARG A 454 -2.98 1.14 -26.16
C ARG A 454 -2.73 2.56 -25.61
N GLU A 455 -3.79 3.24 -25.16
CA GLU A 455 -3.65 4.58 -24.54
C GLU A 455 -2.89 4.49 -23.20
N PHE A 456 -3.15 3.46 -22.37
CA PHE A 456 -2.37 3.18 -21.16
C PHE A 456 -0.90 2.91 -21.48
N GLN A 457 -0.62 2.08 -22.50
CA GLN A 457 0.75 1.72 -22.88
C GLN A 457 1.58 2.93 -23.32
N ILE A 458 0.98 3.91 -24.02
CA ILE A 458 1.66 5.16 -24.44
C ILE A 458 2.10 6.03 -23.23
N LEU A 459 1.55 5.79 -22.04
CA LEU A 459 1.93 6.47 -20.80
C LEU A 459 3.11 5.79 -20.06
N ASN A 460 3.65 4.69 -20.58
CA ASN A 460 4.82 3.99 -20.05
C ASN A 460 6.09 4.90 -20.07
N PRO A 461 6.72 5.18 -18.91
CA PRO A 461 7.92 6.03 -18.86
C PRO A 461 9.08 5.52 -19.73
N ALA A 462 9.27 4.20 -19.82
CA ALA A 462 10.28 3.59 -20.70
C ALA A 462 10.13 4.00 -22.17
N MET A 463 8.95 3.77 -22.78
CA MET A 463 8.71 4.16 -24.19
C MET A 463 8.77 5.67 -24.40
N ARG A 464 8.40 6.47 -23.40
CA ARG A 464 8.57 7.94 -23.45
C ARG A 464 10.05 8.33 -23.53
N SER A 465 10.93 7.63 -22.81
CA SER A 465 12.38 7.87 -22.89
C SER A 465 12.99 7.46 -24.24
N GLU A 466 12.50 6.38 -24.86
CA GLU A 466 12.90 5.94 -26.21
C GLU A 466 12.44 6.91 -27.30
N LEU A 467 11.22 7.44 -27.18
CA LEU A 467 10.69 8.49 -28.07
C LEU A 467 11.46 9.82 -27.91
N ALA A 468 11.87 10.16 -26.69
CA ALA A 468 12.66 11.37 -26.44
C ALA A 468 14.10 11.26 -26.99
N THR A 469 14.76 10.11 -26.83
CA THR A 469 16.13 9.91 -27.35
C THR A 469 16.15 9.78 -28.88
N SER A 470 15.20 9.08 -29.49
CA SER A 470 15.10 8.99 -30.95
C SER A 470 14.76 10.34 -31.62
N GLY A 471 13.98 11.21 -30.98
CA GLY A 471 13.78 12.59 -31.44
C GLY A 471 15.04 13.47 -31.39
N SER A 472 15.99 13.15 -30.48
CA SER A 472 17.18 13.97 -30.20
C SER A 472 18.31 13.85 -31.25
N HIS A 473 18.13 13.07 -32.30
CA HIS A 473 19.07 13.00 -33.45
C HIS A 473 18.45 13.52 -34.76
N GLY A 474 17.26 14.13 -34.69
CA GLY A 474 16.47 14.60 -35.84
C GLY A 474 16.71 16.06 -36.26
N ALA A 475 17.95 16.57 -36.20
CA ALA A 475 18.29 17.92 -36.68
C ALA A 475 19.64 17.95 -37.41
N HIS A 476 19.75 18.79 -38.44
CA HIS A 476 20.92 19.00 -39.33
C HIS A 476 21.12 18.04 -40.51
N SER A 477 20.05 17.62 -41.19
CA SER A 477 20.12 17.33 -42.63
C SER A 477 19.15 18.25 -43.39
N SER A 478 19.69 18.99 -44.38
CA SER A 478 18.90 19.91 -45.18
C SER A 478 18.07 19.14 -46.21
N PHE A 479 16.75 19.10 -46.03
CA PHE A 479 15.85 18.61 -47.08
C PHE A 479 15.40 19.80 -47.95
N GLY A 480 16.27 20.20 -48.87
CA GLY A 480 15.98 21.27 -49.83
C GLY A 480 14.81 20.93 -50.75
N GLY A 481 14.01 21.93 -51.11
CA GLY A 481 12.89 21.75 -52.03
C GLY A 481 13.35 21.39 -53.44
N GLY A 482 13.07 20.16 -53.88
CA GLY A 482 13.22 19.73 -55.28
C GLY A 482 11.83 19.59 -55.93
N SER A 483 11.60 20.27 -57.05
CA SER A 483 10.27 20.39 -57.65
C SER A 483 10.11 19.64 -58.98
N SER A 484 8.92 19.05 -59.15
CA SER A 484 8.27 18.68 -60.42
C SER A 484 8.77 17.45 -61.21
N HIS A 485 7.90 17.05 -62.14
CA HIS A 485 8.10 16.16 -63.30
C HIS A 485 8.43 14.67 -63.11
N GLY A 486 7.49 13.83 -63.56
CA GLY A 486 7.78 13.01 -64.76
C GLY A 486 7.48 11.51 -64.69
N GLY A 487 6.33 11.09 -65.23
CA GLY A 487 6.06 9.70 -65.62
C GLY A 487 5.72 8.71 -64.48
N GLY A 488 5.33 7.46 -64.78
CA GLY A 488 5.28 6.89 -66.13
C GLY A 488 4.68 5.48 -66.33
N GLY A 489 3.89 4.94 -65.39
CA GLY A 489 3.06 3.75 -65.60
C GLY A 489 3.73 2.36 -65.60
N ARG A 490 2.89 1.31 -65.63
CA ARG A 490 3.19 -0.15 -65.55
C ARG A 490 3.76 -0.61 -64.19
N GLY A 491 3.46 -1.82 -63.69
CA GLY A 491 2.54 -2.88 -64.16
C GLY A 491 2.97 -4.27 -63.64
N SER A 492 2.06 -5.26 -63.60
CA SER A 492 2.27 -6.63 -63.02
C SER A 492 2.47 -6.63 -61.50
N SER A 493 1.80 -7.45 -60.65
CA SER A 493 1.69 -8.92 -60.55
C SER A 493 3.03 -9.62 -60.31
N TRP A 494 3.18 -10.54 -59.35
CA TRP A 494 2.15 -11.35 -58.66
C TRP A 494 2.08 -11.06 -57.15
#